data_AF-A0A935C140-F1
#
_entry.id   AF-A0A935C140-F1
#
_cell.length_a   1.000
_cell.length_b   1.000
_cell.length_c   1.000
_cell.angle_alpha   90.00
_cell.angle_beta   90.00
_cell.angle_gamma   90.00
#
_symmetry.space_group_name_H-M   'P 1'
#
loop_
_entity.id
_entity.type
_entity.pdbx_description
1 polymer ?
#
loop_
_entity_poly.entity_id
_entity_poly.type
_entity_poly.pdbx_seq_one_letter_code
_entity_poly.pdbx_strand_id
1 'polypeptide(L)'
;MKKVFSILMIASFSLLISAVSFAQDPAPGTKTPVIRGRQAEQQRRVRKGVRSGELTRGEVRTIQSNQKEIQKEKVEARSDGTVTGAERKEILKDQNKASRQIYRKKHNNRDRN
;
A
#
# COMPACT_ATOMS: atom_id res chain seq x y z
N MET A 1 44.85 -22.56 53.94
CA MET A 1 46.06 -21.85 53.49
C MET A 1 46.65 -22.60 52.31
N LYS A 2 46.78 -21.90 51.15
CA LYS A 2 47.85 -22.02 50.12
C LYS A 2 48.09 -23.45 49.54
N LYS A 3 48.01 -23.73 48.24
CA LYS A 3 48.49 -22.96 47.07
C LYS A 3 47.76 -23.44 45.80
N VAL A 4 47.30 -22.45 45.03
CA VAL A 4 47.01 -22.51 43.59
C VAL A 4 48.33 -22.61 42.78
N PHE A 5 48.20 -22.79 41.46
CA PHE A 5 49.19 -22.94 40.36
C PHE A 5 49.34 -24.41 39.90
N SER A 6 49.21 -24.78 38.62
CA SER A 6 49.51 -24.00 37.41
C SER A 6 49.14 -24.74 36.11
N ILE A 7 48.84 -23.94 35.06
CA ILE A 7 49.15 -24.14 33.62
C ILE A 7 48.09 -24.76 32.69
N LEU A 8 47.50 -23.83 31.92
CA LEU A 8 47.21 -23.84 30.48
C LEU A 8 46.82 -25.15 29.78
N MET A 9 45.57 -25.21 29.34
CA MET A 9 45.22 -25.69 28.00
C MET A 9 44.28 -24.66 27.37
N ILE A 10 44.88 -23.76 26.60
CA ILE A 10 44.19 -22.83 25.71
C ILE A 10 43.62 -23.67 24.57
N ALA A 11 42.34 -24.02 24.66
CA ALA A 11 41.57 -24.49 23.51
C ALA A 11 40.72 -23.32 23.01
N SER A 12 41.38 -22.44 22.26
CA SER A 12 40.73 -21.51 21.35
C SER A 12 39.98 -22.31 20.29
N PHE A 13 38.65 -22.41 20.42
CA PHE A 13 37.78 -22.84 19.34
C PHE A 13 36.87 -21.67 18.93
N SER A 14 37.47 -20.74 18.19
CA SER A 14 36.73 -19.80 17.36
C SER A 14 36.12 -20.59 16.21
N LEU A 15 34.81 -20.77 16.17
CA LEU A 15 34.12 -21.21 14.96
C LEU A 15 32.92 -20.30 14.65
N LEU A 16 33.25 -19.31 13.85
CA LEU A 16 32.53 -18.86 12.65
C LEU A 16 31.01 -18.72 12.74
N ILE A 17 30.65 -17.44 12.90
CA ILE A 17 29.49 -16.74 12.33
C ILE A 17 28.99 -17.46 11.06
N SER A 18 27.84 -18.11 11.15
CA SER A 18 27.02 -18.45 9.99
C SER A 18 25.97 -17.36 9.84
N ALA A 19 26.07 -16.60 8.75
CA ALA A 19 25.24 -15.46 8.44
C ALA A 19 23.75 -15.82 8.47
N VAL A 20 23.03 -15.26 9.45
CA VAL A 20 21.58 -15.12 9.37
C VAL A 20 21.32 -13.91 8.46
N SER A 21 21.31 -14.16 7.16
CA SER A 21 20.68 -13.27 6.19
C SER A 21 19.62 -14.07 5.46
N PHE A 22 18.51 -14.34 6.16
CA PHE A 22 17.28 -14.70 5.47
C PHE A 22 16.86 -13.45 4.66
N ALA A 23 17.24 -13.43 3.38
CA ALA A 23 16.45 -12.75 2.39
C ALA A 23 15.05 -13.37 2.46
N GLN A 24 14.15 -12.73 3.21
CA GLN A 24 12.75 -13.07 3.20
C GLN A 24 12.20 -12.65 1.83
N ASP A 25 12.36 -13.52 0.84
CA ASP A 25 11.52 -13.48 -0.33
C ASP A 25 10.07 -13.58 0.16
N PRO A 26 9.22 -12.57 -0.08
CA PRO A 26 7.83 -12.67 0.32
C PRO A 26 7.22 -13.84 -0.45
N ALA A 27 6.89 -14.90 0.29
CA ALA A 27 6.25 -16.09 -0.26
C ALA A 27 5.06 -15.71 -1.17
N PRO A 28 4.93 -16.34 -2.34
CA PRO A 28 3.79 -16.12 -3.22
C PRO A 28 2.52 -16.52 -2.47
N GLY A 29 1.61 -15.57 -2.26
CA GLY A 29 0.34 -15.82 -1.57
C GLY A 29 0.07 -15.00 -0.31
N THR A 30 0.92 -14.04 0.06
CA THR A 30 0.54 -13.03 1.07
C THR A 30 -0.66 -12.22 0.58
N LYS A 31 -1.86 -12.59 1.05
CA LYS A 31 -3.12 -11.85 0.86
C LYS A 31 -2.86 -10.40 1.21
N THR A 32 -2.63 -9.58 0.20
CA THR A 32 -2.19 -8.21 0.37
C THR A 32 -3.36 -7.39 0.91
N PRO A 33 -3.36 -6.97 2.20
CA PRO A 33 -4.55 -6.37 2.80
C PRO A 33 -4.81 -4.94 2.31
N VAL A 34 -3.87 -4.31 1.61
CA VAL A 34 -3.80 -2.83 1.50
C VAL A 34 -4.60 -2.23 0.34
N ILE A 35 -5.10 -3.04 -0.61
CA ILE A 35 -5.90 -2.54 -1.76
C ILE A 35 -7.41 -2.48 -1.44
N ARG A 36 -7.86 -3.16 -0.38
CA ARG A 36 -9.29 -3.26 -0.05
C ARG A 36 -9.73 -2.05 0.77
N GLY A 37 -10.81 -1.40 0.37
CA GLY A 37 -11.49 -0.34 1.14
C GLY A 37 -11.27 1.11 0.68
N ARG A 38 -10.13 1.46 0.04
CA ARG A 38 -9.86 2.86 -0.37
C ARG A 38 -10.89 3.42 -1.37
N GLN A 39 -11.35 2.62 -2.33
CA GLN A 39 -12.40 3.05 -3.26
C GLN A 39 -13.75 3.25 -2.58
N ALA A 40 -14.07 2.45 -1.56
CA ALA A 40 -15.30 2.63 -0.80
C ALA A 40 -15.29 3.95 -0.01
N GLU A 41 -14.14 4.29 0.57
CA GLU A 41 -13.90 5.59 1.21
C GLU A 41 -14.07 6.75 0.22
N GLN A 42 -13.43 6.64 -0.95
CA GLN A 42 -13.53 7.64 -2.01
C GLN A 42 -14.97 7.81 -2.48
N GLN A 43 -15.71 6.72 -2.64
CA GLN A 43 -17.13 6.76 -2.98
C GLN A 43 -17.98 7.43 -1.88
N ARG A 44 -17.67 7.19 -0.60
CA ARG A 44 -18.34 7.89 0.50
C ARG A 44 -18.11 9.39 0.45
N ARG A 45 -16.88 9.83 0.16
CA ARG A 45 -16.54 11.25 -0.02
C ARG A 45 -17.27 11.88 -1.21
N VAL A 46 -17.39 11.14 -2.32
CA VAL A 46 -18.18 11.57 -3.49
C VAL A 46 -19.65 11.72 -3.13
N ARG A 47 -20.27 10.73 -2.48
CA ARG A 47 -21.67 10.81 -2.04
C ARG A 47 -21.91 11.97 -1.07
N LYS A 48 -20.99 12.20 -0.14
CA LYS A 48 -21.05 13.37 0.76
C LYS A 48 -21.01 14.66 -0.07
N GLY A 49 -20.08 14.76 -1.02
CA GLY A 49 -19.94 15.94 -1.87
C GLY A 49 -21.14 16.19 -2.78
N VAL A 50 -21.81 15.15 -3.27
CA VAL A 50 -23.06 15.31 -4.02
C VAL A 50 -24.17 15.84 -3.12
N ARG A 51 -24.35 15.26 -1.94
CA ARG A 51 -25.40 15.64 -0.98
C ARG A 51 -25.22 17.05 -0.41
N SER A 52 -23.98 17.46 -0.14
CA SER A 52 -23.66 18.82 0.33
C SER A 52 -23.67 19.86 -0.80
N GLY A 53 -23.88 19.42 -2.04
CA GLY A 53 -23.70 20.26 -3.22
C GLY A 53 -22.24 20.44 -3.62
N GLU A 54 -21.25 20.10 -2.78
CA GLU A 54 -19.79 20.24 -3.02
C GLU A 54 -19.25 19.62 -4.33
N LEU A 55 -19.99 18.76 -5.02
CA LEU A 55 -19.62 18.22 -6.33
C LEU A 55 -20.75 18.39 -7.35
N THR A 56 -20.42 18.90 -8.54
CA THR A 56 -21.37 18.96 -9.67
C THR A 56 -21.52 17.60 -10.35
N ARG A 57 -22.62 17.39 -11.09
CA ARG A 57 -22.84 16.16 -11.88
C ARG A 57 -21.70 15.87 -12.86
N GLY A 58 -21.15 16.91 -13.49
CA GLY A 58 -20.01 16.80 -14.41
C GLY A 58 -18.76 16.28 -13.71
N GLU A 59 -18.45 16.81 -12.52
CA GLU A 59 -17.28 16.40 -11.76
C GLU A 59 -17.41 14.99 -11.18
N VAL A 60 -18.62 14.62 -10.77
CA VAL A 60 -18.91 13.24 -10.36
C VAL A 60 -18.62 12.28 -11.51
N ARG A 61 -19.05 12.59 -12.74
CA ARG A 61 -18.76 11.74 -13.92
C ARG A 61 -17.26 11.56 -14.12
N THR A 62 -16.48 12.64 -14.06
CA THR A 62 -15.01 12.55 -14.16
C THR A 62 -14.41 11.70 -13.04
N ILE A 63 -14.87 11.89 -11.79
CA ILE A 63 -14.39 11.08 -10.66
C ILE A 63 -14.73 9.60 -10.86
N GLN A 64 -15.94 9.28 -11.33
CA GLN A 64 -16.35 7.89 -11.57
C GLN A 64 -15.56 7.22 -12.69
N SER A 65 -15.20 7.96 -13.75
CA SER A 65 -14.30 7.44 -14.80
C SER A 65 -12.97 6.98 -14.20
N ASN A 66 -12.35 7.84 -13.40
CA ASN A 66 -11.07 7.54 -12.76
C ASN A 66 -11.19 6.36 -11.76
N GLN A 67 -12.32 6.27 -11.03
CA GLN A 67 -12.57 5.12 -10.16
C GLN A 67 -12.68 3.80 -10.95
N LYS A 68 -13.30 3.85 -12.14
CA LYS A 68 -13.46 2.69 -13.01
C LYS A 68 -12.12 2.24 -13.59
N GLU A 69 -11.27 3.17 -14.00
CA GLU A 69 -9.90 2.88 -14.46
C GLU A 69 -9.09 2.15 -13.37
N ILE A 70 -9.07 2.67 -12.15
CA ILE A 70 -8.34 2.01 -11.05
C ILE A 70 -8.97 0.65 -10.69
N GLN A 71 -10.29 0.51 -10.84
CA GLN A 71 -10.93 -0.79 -10.65
C GLN A 71 -10.51 -1.79 -11.74
N LYS A 72 -10.30 -1.34 -12.98
CA LYS A 72 -9.79 -2.17 -14.07
C LYS A 72 -8.35 -2.61 -13.80
N GLU A 73 -7.45 -1.69 -13.45
CA GLU A 73 -6.06 -2.00 -13.05
C GLU A 73 -6.02 -3.05 -11.93
N LYS A 74 -6.90 -2.93 -10.94
CA LYS A 74 -7.01 -3.91 -9.84
C LYS A 74 -7.49 -5.30 -10.28
N VAL A 75 -8.30 -5.36 -11.33
CA VAL A 75 -8.79 -6.64 -11.89
C VAL A 75 -7.69 -7.27 -12.73
N GLU A 76 -7.01 -6.46 -13.55
CA GLU A 76 -5.86 -6.90 -14.36
C GLU A 76 -4.73 -7.42 -13.48
N ALA A 77 -4.33 -6.68 -12.45
CA ALA A 77 -3.30 -7.12 -11.49
C ALA A 77 -3.70 -8.35 -10.66
N ARG A 78 -4.96 -8.80 -10.73
CA ARG A 78 -5.43 -10.04 -10.10
C ARG A 78 -5.60 -11.18 -11.10
N SER A 79 -5.54 -10.89 -12.40
CA SER A 79 -5.88 -11.84 -13.46
C SER A 79 -4.85 -12.96 -13.58
N ASP A 80 -3.59 -12.67 -13.29
CA ASP A 80 -2.46 -13.62 -13.24
C ASP A 80 -2.37 -14.40 -11.91
N GLY A 81 -3.29 -14.12 -10.97
CA GLY A 81 -3.37 -14.75 -9.66
C GLY A 81 -2.47 -14.12 -8.58
N THR A 82 -1.54 -13.23 -8.92
CA THR A 82 -0.61 -12.61 -7.95
C THR A 82 -0.36 -11.13 -8.24
N VAL A 83 -0.87 -10.27 -7.36
CA VAL A 83 -0.54 -8.83 -7.41
C VAL A 83 0.91 -8.62 -6.98
N THR A 84 1.77 -8.22 -7.91
CA THR A 84 3.18 -7.90 -7.66
C THR A 84 3.34 -6.62 -6.82
N GLY A 85 4.54 -6.42 -6.27
CA GLY A 85 4.87 -5.19 -5.55
C GLY A 85 4.80 -3.93 -6.42
N ALA A 86 5.16 -4.04 -7.70
CA ALA A 86 5.14 -2.95 -8.67
C ALA A 86 3.70 -2.51 -8.98
N GLU A 87 2.82 -3.45 -9.35
CA GLU A 87 1.40 -3.17 -9.62
C GLU A 87 0.71 -2.59 -8.39
N ARG A 88 1.03 -3.10 -7.20
CA ARG A 88 0.51 -2.54 -5.95
C ARG A 88 0.92 -1.08 -5.79
N LYS A 89 2.18 -0.74 -6.06
CA LYS A 89 2.69 0.63 -5.95
C LYS A 89 1.98 1.56 -6.94
N GLU A 90 1.75 1.08 -8.15
CA GLU A 90 1.01 1.80 -9.19
C GLU A 90 -0.44 2.05 -8.78
N ILE A 91 -1.20 0.99 -8.45
CA ILE A 91 -2.59 1.11 -7.97
C ILE A 91 -2.70 2.06 -6.77
N LEU A 92 -1.74 2.01 -5.83
CA LEU A 92 -1.71 2.92 -4.68
C LEU A 92 -1.45 4.37 -5.09
N LYS A 93 -0.56 4.61 -6.06
CA LYS A 93 -0.28 5.94 -6.61
C LYS A 93 -1.53 6.51 -7.26
N ASP A 94 -2.25 5.72 -8.04
CA ASP A 94 -3.47 6.18 -8.71
C ASP A 94 -4.64 6.39 -7.75
N GLN A 95 -4.78 5.52 -6.74
CA GLN A 95 -5.68 5.77 -5.61
C GLN A 95 -5.37 7.09 -4.89
N ASN A 96 -4.10 7.43 -4.68
CA ASN A 96 -3.71 8.69 -4.05
C ASN A 96 -4.02 9.89 -4.96
N LYS A 97 -3.74 9.78 -6.26
CA LYS A 97 -4.07 10.80 -7.26
C LYS A 97 -5.58 11.06 -7.30
N ALA A 98 -6.39 10.01 -7.36
CA ALA A 98 -7.85 10.10 -7.32
C ALA A 98 -8.33 10.76 -6.01
N SER A 99 -7.76 10.41 -4.86
CA SER A 99 -8.11 11.02 -3.57
C SER A 99 -7.87 12.53 -3.54
N ARG A 100 -6.71 12.98 -4.05
CA ARG A 100 -6.38 14.41 -4.17
C ARG A 100 -7.30 15.12 -5.15
N GLN A 101 -7.64 14.49 -6.27
CA GLN A 101 -8.59 15.04 -7.22
C GLN A 101 -9.97 15.23 -6.59
N ILE A 102 -10.49 14.24 -5.87
CA ILE A 102 -11.77 14.35 -5.14
C ILE A 102 -11.69 15.53 -4.16
N TYR A 103 -10.59 15.65 -3.40
CA TYR A 103 -10.41 16.77 -2.47
C TYR A 103 -10.46 18.11 -3.19
N ARG A 104 -9.67 18.28 -4.25
CA ARG A 104 -9.64 19.51 -5.04
C ARG A 104 -11.02 19.83 -5.62
N LYS A 105 -11.73 18.84 -6.16
CA LYS A 105 -13.07 19.04 -6.73
C LYS A 105 -14.12 19.44 -5.68
N LYS A 106 -14.02 18.94 -4.44
CA LYS A 106 -14.92 19.40 -3.36
C LYS A 106 -14.67 20.86 -2.95
N HIS A 107 -13.46 21.37 -3.12
CA HIS A 107 -13.02 22.68 -2.62
C HIS A 107 -12.65 23.66 -3.75
N ASN A 108 -13.12 23.42 -4.97
CA ASN A 108 -12.70 24.24 -6.13
C ASN A 108 -13.50 25.53 -6.31
N ASN A 109 -14.34 25.91 -5.34
CA ASN A 109 -15.17 27.13 -5.35
C ASN A 109 -15.88 27.39 -6.68
N ARG A 110 -16.22 26.34 -7.44
CA ARG A 110 -16.96 26.53 -8.68
C ARG A 110 -18.39 26.88 -8.30
N ASP A 111 -18.84 28.05 -8.76
CA ASP A 111 -20.23 28.45 -8.66
C ASP A 111 -21.11 27.41 -9.34
N ARG A 112 -22.11 26.95 -8.59
CA ARG A 112 -23.01 25.88 -8.96
C ARG A 112 -24.36 26.49 -9.31
N ASN A 113 -24.36 27.36 -10.32
CA ASN A 113 -25.58 27.88 -10.93
C ASN A 113 -26.13 26.88 -11.94
#